data_AF-A0A8T5LCT7-F1
#
_entry.id   AF-A0A8T5LCT7-F1
#
_cell.length_a   1.000
_cell.length_b   1.000
_cell.length_c   1.000
_cell.angle_alpha   90.00
_cell.angle_beta   90.00
_cell.angle_gamma   90.00
#
_symmetry.space_group_name_H-M   'P 1'
#
loop_
_entity.id
_entity.type
_entity.pdbx_description
1 polymer ?
#
loop_
_entity_poly.entity_id
_entity_poly.type
_entity_poly.pdbx_seq_one_letter_code
_entity_poly.pdbx_strand_id
1 'polypeptide(L)'
;MTNTEKPTTKAEAKKQHIEVAQKKQIIDTPKVKAPEKKPEEENSIQKSEEVKKNPIIKKEKSKKRKEEAIVRAKDIPISTKKSVAVCKFIVGKKISDAIRDLEQVIIFKKSVPMKGEIPHRKGKIMSGAYPQKVVKNFIVLLKSLASNSADIENPIIVEAVANMGSRPYGRFGRFRKKRTHIVIKAVEKNKINKKNKTKK
;
A
#
# COMPACT_ATOMS: atom_id res chain seq x y z
N MET A 1 10.51 -52.09 -38.52
CA MET A 1 11.76 -51.36 -38.27
C MET A 1 11.45 -50.22 -37.32
N THR A 2 12.15 -50.15 -36.19
CA THR A 2 12.00 -49.14 -35.14
C THR A 2 12.54 -47.80 -35.61
N ASN A 3 11.70 -46.76 -35.67
CA ASN A 3 12.16 -45.39 -35.81
C ASN A 3 12.09 -44.69 -34.46
N THR A 4 13.24 -44.64 -33.81
CA THR A 4 13.61 -43.70 -32.77
C THR A 4 13.67 -42.29 -33.35
N GLU A 5 12.75 -41.40 -32.99
CA GLU A 5 12.90 -39.96 -33.21
C GLU A 5 13.33 -39.27 -31.91
N LYS A 6 14.39 -38.47 -32.02
CA LYS A 6 15.04 -37.71 -30.95
C LYS A 6 14.12 -36.57 -30.46
N PRO A 7 14.26 -36.12 -29.19
CA PRO A 7 13.39 -35.10 -28.60
C PRO A 7 13.61 -33.72 -29.23
N THR A 8 12.54 -33.10 -29.72
CA THR A 8 12.53 -31.71 -30.19
C THR A 8 12.57 -30.73 -29.00
N THR A 9 13.03 -29.52 -29.29
CA THR A 9 13.57 -28.56 -28.31
C THR A 9 12.50 -27.82 -27.50
N LYS A 10 12.93 -27.30 -26.35
CA LYS A 10 12.18 -26.58 -25.28
C LYS A 10 11.34 -25.34 -25.71
N ALA A 11 11.35 -24.99 -27.00
CA ALA A 11 10.60 -23.87 -27.57
C ALA A 11 9.17 -24.25 -28.02
N GLU A 12 8.94 -25.51 -28.42
CA GLU A 12 7.61 -25.97 -28.90
C GLU A 12 6.61 -26.17 -27.75
N ALA A 13 7.08 -26.64 -26.59
CA ALA A 13 6.26 -26.75 -25.38
C ALA A 13 5.73 -25.38 -24.87
N LYS A 14 6.40 -24.28 -25.23
CA LYS A 14 6.01 -22.93 -24.82
C LYS A 14 4.89 -22.33 -25.67
N LYS A 15 4.72 -22.78 -26.93
CA LYS A 15 3.62 -22.36 -27.81
C LYS A 15 2.30 -23.08 -27.46
N GLN A 16 2.37 -24.36 -27.10
CA GLN A 16 1.17 -25.15 -26.75
C GLN A 16 0.47 -24.68 -25.46
N HIS A 17 1.20 -24.08 -24.50
CA HIS A 17 0.60 -23.57 -23.27
C HIS A 17 -0.11 -22.21 -23.41
N ILE A 18 0.20 -21.42 -24.43
CA ILE A 18 -0.39 -20.09 -24.63
C ILE A 18 -1.79 -20.20 -25.25
N GLU A 19 -2.02 -21.19 -26.12
CA GLU A 19 -3.32 -21.41 -26.78
C GLU A 19 -4.41 -21.98 -25.87
N VAL A 20 -4.05 -22.73 -24.82
CA VAL A 20 -5.02 -23.37 -23.91
C VAL A 20 -5.60 -22.37 -22.88
N ALA A 21 -4.85 -21.31 -22.53
CA ALA A 21 -5.28 -20.35 -21.52
C ALA A 21 -6.29 -19.30 -22.05
N GLN A 22 -6.25 -18.99 -23.35
CA GLN A 22 -7.13 -17.99 -23.96
C GLN A 22 -8.54 -18.53 -24.28
N LYS A 23 -8.75 -19.86 -24.23
CA LYS A 23 -10.05 -20.51 -24.54
C LYS A 23 -11.03 -20.66 -23.37
N LYS A 24 -10.71 -20.23 -22.14
CA LYS A 24 -11.55 -20.47 -20.95
C LYS A 24 -12.34 -19.29 -20.39
N GLN A 25 -12.29 -18.11 -21.01
CA GLN A 25 -13.03 -16.93 -20.52
C GLN A 25 -13.67 -16.15 -21.66
N ILE A 26 -14.65 -16.71 -22.35
CA ILE A 26 -15.74 -16.02 -23.07
C ILE A 26 -16.67 -17.17 -23.50
N ILE A 27 -17.85 -17.28 -22.90
CA ILE A 27 -19.14 -17.82 -23.41
C ILE A 27 -20.02 -17.99 -22.16
N ASP A 28 -20.92 -17.04 -21.94
CA ASP A 28 -22.29 -17.27 -21.43
C ASP A 28 -23.03 -15.92 -21.43
N THR A 29 -23.57 -15.55 -22.59
CA THR A 29 -24.86 -14.82 -22.74
C THR A 29 -25.33 -14.93 -24.19
N PRO A 30 -26.60 -15.31 -24.45
CA PRO A 30 -27.13 -15.58 -25.78
C PRO A 30 -27.47 -14.33 -26.61
N LYS A 31 -27.42 -14.53 -27.93
CA LYS A 31 -27.50 -13.62 -29.07
C LYS A 31 -28.94 -13.48 -29.59
N VAL A 32 -29.48 -12.27 -29.78
CA VAL A 32 -30.54 -12.01 -30.79
C VAL A 32 -30.41 -10.59 -31.41
N LYS A 33 -30.14 -10.60 -32.73
CA LYS A 33 -30.48 -9.69 -33.86
C LYS A 33 -30.30 -8.15 -33.80
N ALA A 34 -29.48 -7.68 -34.74
CA ALA A 34 -29.49 -6.34 -35.39
C ALA A 34 -30.75 -6.21 -36.31
N PRO A 35 -31.16 -5.02 -36.86
CA PRO A 35 -30.29 -3.92 -37.33
C PRO A 35 -30.84 -2.45 -37.27
N GLU A 36 -29.96 -1.52 -37.70
CA GLU A 36 -30.22 -0.25 -38.44
C GLU A 36 -30.26 1.16 -37.77
N LYS A 37 -29.23 1.95 -38.16
CA LYS A 37 -29.11 3.37 -38.62
C LYS A 37 -29.82 4.56 -37.92
N LYS A 38 -28.98 5.60 -37.64
CA LYS A 38 -29.20 7.05 -37.32
C LYS A 38 -30.22 7.76 -38.24
N PRO A 39 -30.87 8.91 -37.89
CA PRO A 39 -30.30 10.14 -37.28
C PRO A 39 -31.19 10.96 -36.29
N GLU A 40 -30.63 12.05 -35.77
CA GLU A 40 -31.19 13.09 -34.89
C GLU A 40 -32.05 14.13 -35.67
N GLU A 41 -33.18 14.60 -35.11
CA GLU A 41 -33.57 16.04 -34.97
C GLU A 41 -35.01 16.30 -34.39
N GLU A 42 -35.10 17.36 -33.57
CA GLU A 42 -36.23 18.29 -33.28
C GLU A 42 -37.35 18.06 -32.22
N ASN A 43 -37.21 18.81 -31.11
CA ASN A 43 -38.11 19.80 -30.48
C ASN A 43 -39.62 19.52 -30.24
N SER A 44 -40.05 19.65 -28.97
CA SER A 44 -41.09 20.63 -28.59
C SER A 44 -41.19 20.86 -27.07
N ILE A 45 -41.45 22.13 -26.74
CA ILE A 45 -41.48 22.80 -25.43
C ILE A 45 -42.91 22.77 -24.87
N GLN A 46 -43.09 22.52 -23.56
CA GLN A 46 -44.15 23.17 -22.76
C GLN A 46 -43.63 23.51 -21.35
N LYS A 47 -43.73 24.79 -20.99
CA LYS A 47 -43.37 25.45 -19.72
C LYS A 47 -44.60 25.60 -18.81
N SER A 48 -44.29 25.97 -17.55
CA SER A 48 -45.16 26.48 -16.45
C SER A 48 -45.92 25.39 -15.66
N GLU A 49 -45.87 25.32 -14.33
CA GLU A 49 -45.96 26.41 -13.35
C GLU A 49 -45.04 26.26 -12.12
N GLU A 50 -44.78 27.42 -11.53
CA GLU A 50 -43.93 27.70 -10.37
C GLU A 50 -44.53 27.19 -9.05
N VAL A 51 -43.74 26.46 -8.25
CA VAL A 51 -43.85 26.51 -6.78
C VAL A 51 -42.47 26.81 -6.22
N LYS A 52 -42.29 28.04 -5.76
CA LYS A 52 -41.11 28.56 -5.07
C LYS A 52 -40.84 27.74 -3.81
N LYS A 53 -39.95 26.75 -3.89
CA LYS A 53 -39.25 26.19 -2.73
C LYS A 53 -37.80 26.64 -2.81
N ASN A 54 -37.48 27.67 -2.02
CA ASN A 54 -36.11 28.06 -1.73
C ASN A 54 -35.32 26.80 -1.33
N PRO A 55 -34.28 26.37 -2.07
CA PRO A 55 -33.43 25.31 -1.60
C PRO A 55 -32.68 25.86 -0.40
N ILE A 56 -33.01 25.34 0.78
CA ILE A 56 -32.27 25.56 2.01
C ILE A 56 -30.83 25.13 1.72
N ILE A 57 -29.96 26.12 1.49
CA ILE A 57 -28.51 25.92 1.44
C ILE A 57 -28.14 25.40 2.83
N LYS A 58 -28.11 24.07 2.99
CA LYS A 58 -27.48 23.44 4.13
C LYS A 58 -26.04 23.93 4.08
N LYS A 59 -25.70 24.89 4.95
CA LYS A 59 -24.33 25.26 5.26
C LYS A 59 -23.62 23.96 5.60
N GLU A 60 -22.89 23.39 4.63
CA GLU A 60 -21.97 22.30 4.87
C GLU A 60 -21.00 22.82 5.92
N LYS A 61 -21.17 22.37 7.16
CA LYS A 61 -20.23 22.66 8.23
C LYS A 61 -18.87 22.19 7.69
N SER A 62 -18.00 23.13 7.37
CA SER A 62 -16.67 22.86 6.86
C SER A 62 -16.01 21.88 7.82
N LYS A 63 -15.85 20.62 7.39
CA LYS A 63 -15.17 19.62 8.21
C LYS A 63 -13.78 20.18 8.48
N LYS A 64 -13.48 20.46 9.75
CA LYS A 64 -12.15 20.92 10.16
C LYS A 64 -11.14 19.93 9.59
N ARG A 65 -10.29 20.39 8.68
CA ARG A 65 -9.27 19.56 8.04
C ARG A 65 -8.36 19.02 9.15
N LYS A 66 -8.17 17.70 9.17
CA LYS A 66 -7.23 17.10 10.11
C LYS A 66 -5.83 17.52 9.72
N GLU A 67 -5.08 17.98 10.71
CA GLU A 67 -3.74 18.52 10.49
C GLU A 67 -2.67 17.44 10.45
N GLU A 68 -2.94 16.33 11.11
CA GLU A 68 -2.05 15.20 11.29
C GLU A 68 -2.83 13.90 11.24
N ALA A 69 -2.18 12.86 10.70
CA ALA A 69 -2.69 11.51 10.70
C ALA A 69 -1.80 10.64 11.59
N ILE A 70 -2.42 9.91 12.51
CA ILE A 70 -1.73 9.03 13.44
C ILE A 70 -2.31 7.62 13.31
N VAL A 71 -1.42 6.63 13.27
CA VAL A 71 -1.76 5.22 13.39
C VAL A 71 -1.01 4.64 14.57
N ARG A 72 -1.74 3.92 15.43
CA ARG A 72 -1.19 3.21 16.58
C ARG A 72 -1.55 1.75 16.48
N ALA A 73 -0.58 0.88 16.73
CA ALA A 73 -0.81 -0.54 16.83
C ALA A 73 -0.12 -1.10 18.07
N LYS A 74 -0.84 -1.94 18.82
CA LYS A 74 -0.38 -2.47 20.10
C LYS A 74 -0.16 -3.98 20.02
N ASP A 75 0.83 -4.46 20.77
CA ASP A 75 1.15 -5.88 20.94
C ASP A 75 1.28 -6.67 19.63
N ILE A 76 1.89 -6.07 18.60
CA ILE A 76 2.11 -6.78 17.33
C ILE A 76 3.19 -7.85 17.54
N PRO A 77 3.01 -9.10 17.07
CA PRO A 77 3.94 -10.21 17.28
C PRO A 77 5.19 -10.14 16.36
N ILE A 78 5.93 -9.04 16.43
CA ILE A 78 7.13 -8.76 15.64
C ILE A 78 8.31 -8.34 16.53
N SER A 79 9.51 -8.31 15.95
CA SER A 79 10.73 -7.97 16.68
C SER A 79 10.92 -6.46 16.75
N THR A 80 11.13 -5.93 17.97
CA THR A 80 11.45 -4.50 18.22
C THR A 80 12.65 -4.03 17.40
N LYS A 81 13.81 -4.70 17.53
CA LYS A 81 15.06 -4.32 16.83
C LYS A 81 14.90 -4.18 15.31
N LYS A 82 14.20 -5.13 14.68
CA LYS A 82 13.91 -5.10 13.23
C LYS A 82 12.90 -3.99 12.89
N SER A 83 11.90 -3.77 13.75
CA SER A 83 10.90 -2.72 13.56
C SER A 83 11.50 -1.32 13.66
N VAL A 84 12.43 -1.08 14.59
CA VAL A 84 13.15 0.20 14.71
C VAL A 84 13.92 0.53 13.42
N ALA A 85 14.56 -0.45 12.79
CA ALA A 85 15.24 -0.24 11.52
C ALA A 85 14.26 0.10 10.38
N VAL A 86 13.12 -0.58 10.32
CA VAL A 86 12.06 -0.27 9.35
C VAL A 86 11.48 1.12 9.58
N CYS A 87 11.26 1.53 10.84
CA CYS A 87 10.85 2.89 11.19
C CYS A 87 11.82 3.93 10.63
N LYS A 88 13.13 3.77 10.88
CA LYS A 88 14.16 4.67 10.34
C LYS A 88 14.16 4.72 8.81
N PHE A 89 13.86 3.59 8.18
CA PHE A 89 13.83 3.49 6.72
C PHE A 89 12.63 4.19 6.07
N ILE A 90 11.50 4.32 6.77
CA ILE A 90 10.28 4.96 6.23
C ILE A 90 10.16 6.45 6.58
N VAL A 91 10.82 6.91 7.65
CA VAL A 91 10.78 8.33 8.06
C VAL A 91 11.31 9.22 6.94
N GLY A 92 10.62 10.35 6.71
CA GLY A 92 10.95 11.32 5.67
C GLY A 92 10.42 10.99 4.27
N LYS A 93 9.78 9.82 4.09
CA LYS A 93 9.19 9.44 2.80
C LYS A 93 7.70 9.81 2.73
N LYS A 94 7.19 9.94 1.51
CA LYS A 94 5.74 9.93 1.25
C LYS A 94 5.18 8.54 1.55
N ILE A 95 3.91 8.48 1.94
CA ILE A 95 3.25 7.20 2.30
C ILE A 95 3.28 6.21 1.12
N SER A 96 3.00 6.68 -0.10
CA SER A 96 3.05 5.88 -1.33
C SER A 96 4.43 5.28 -1.59
N ASP A 97 5.48 6.10 -1.45
CA ASP A 97 6.86 5.70 -1.73
C ASP A 97 7.36 4.72 -0.68
N ALA A 98 6.97 4.93 0.59
CA ALA A 98 7.26 4.00 1.67
C ALA A 98 6.63 2.61 1.42
N ILE A 99 5.39 2.54 0.92
CA ILE A 99 4.73 1.27 0.59
C ILE A 99 5.49 0.57 -0.56
N ARG A 100 5.77 1.28 -1.65
CA ARG A 100 6.52 0.73 -2.81
C ARG A 100 7.89 0.19 -2.41
N ASP A 101 8.62 0.94 -1.59
CA ASP A 101 9.92 0.52 -1.08
C ASP A 101 9.83 -0.75 -0.23
N LEU A 102 8.81 -0.85 0.64
CA LEU A 102 8.60 -2.02 1.48
C LEU A 102 8.18 -3.25 0.67
N GLU A 103 7.41 -3.09 -0.40
CA GLU A 103 7.11 -4.18 -1.34
C GLU A 103 8.37 -4.70 -2.04
N GLN A 104 9.30 -3.81 -2.41
CA GLN A 104 10.61 -4.23 -2.94
C GLN A 104 11.45 -5.01 -1.91
N VAL A 105 11.31 -4.70 -0.61
CA VAL A 105 11.97 -5.46 0.46
C VAL A 105 11.40 -6.88 0.56
N ILE A 106 10.10 -7.07 0.33
CA ILE A 106 9.48 -8.40 0.30
C ILE A 106 10.06 -9.26 -0.82
N ILE A 107 10.29 -8.66 -1.99
CA ILE A 107 10.86 -9.32 -3.18
C ILE A 107 12.40 -9.36 -3.12
N PHE A 108 13.00 -9.04 -1.98
CA PHE A 108 14.46 -9.01 -1.75
C PHE A 108 15.26 -8.07 -2.66
N LYS A 109 14.61 -7.16 -3.38
CA LYS A 109 15.28 -6.19 -4.27
C LYS A 109 15.96 -5.07 -3.48
N LYS A 110 15.30 -4.58 -2.43
CA LYS A 110 15.78 -3.47 -1.59
C LYS A 110 16.01 -3.96 -0.17
N SER A 111 17.22 -3.77 0.35
CA SER A 111 17.58 -4.16 1.71
C SER A 111 17.29 -3.03 2.70
N VAL A 112 16.88 -3.40 3.92
CA VAL A 112 16.70 -2.43 5.00
C VAL A 112 18.03 -2.29 5.74
N PRO A 113 18.61 -1.08 5.84
CA PRO A 113 19.84 -0.86 6.56
C PRO A 113 19.63 -1.15 8.05
N MET A 114 20.49 -1.98 8.63
CA MET A 114 20.38 -2.42 10.01
C MET A 114 21.75 -2.45 10.67
N LYS A 115 21.84 -1.94 11.91
CA LYS A 115 23.08 -1.98 12.68
C LYS A 115 23.25 -3.29 13.46
N GLY A 116 24.49 -3.73 13.61
CA GLY A 116 24.91 -4.92 14.37
C GLY A 116 25.58 -5.98 13.50
N GLU A 117 25.68 -7.20 14.03
CA GLU A 117 26.19 -8.41 13.36
C GLU A 117 25.22 -8.90 12.28
N ILE A 118 25.11 -8.13 11.19
CA ILE A 118 24.22 -8.42 10.06
C ILE A 118 25.08 -8.48 8.80
N PRO A 119 24.84 -9.45 7.90
CA PRO A 119 25.60 -9.57 6.67
C PRO A 119 25.62 -8.26 5.87
N HIS A 120 26.77 -8.00 5.26
CA HIS A 120 26.91 -6.95 4.27
C HIS A 120 25.96 -7.21 3.09
N ARG A 121 25.45 -6.12 2.50
CA ARG A 121 24.53 -6.19 1.37
C ARG A 121 25.00 -5.24 0.28
N LYS A 122 24.78 -5.63 -0.98
CA LYS A 122 25.12 -4.82 -2.14
C LYS A 122 24.38 -3.47 -2.10
N GLY A 123 25.10 -2.39 -2.35
CA GLY A 123 24.56 -1.03 -2.46
C GLY A 123 25.24 -0.02 -1.53
N LYS A 124 24.61 1.14 -1.34
CA LYS A 124 25.11 2.24 -0.47
C LYS A 124 24.93 1.95 1.03
N ILE A 125 24.95 0.68 1.43
CA ILE A 125 24.76 0.29 2.83
C ILE A 125 25.88 -0.65 3.25
N MET A 126 26.41 -0.43 4.46
CA MET A 126 27.38 -1.33 5.05
C MET A 126 26.72 -2.68 5.35
N SER A 127 25.62 -2.69 6.12
CA SER A 127 24.92 -3.91 6.54
C SER A 127 23.41 -3.77 6.41
N GLY A 128 22.73 -4.88 6.11
CA GLY A 128 21.29 -4.87 5.88
C GLY A 128 20.63 -6.24 5.86
N ALA A 129 19.33 -6.25 6.13
CA ALA A 129 18.52 -7.45 6.13
C ALA A 129 17.16 -7.21 5.46
N TYR A 130 16.42 -8.30 5.25
CA TYR A 130 15.07 -8.29 4.68
C TYR A 130 14.07 -8.80 5.72
N PRO A 131 13.57 -7.93 6.63
CA PRO A 131 12.71 -8.36 7.73
C PRO A 131 11.27 -8.61 7.28
N GLN A 132 11.02 -9.68 6.51
CA GLN A 132 9.74 -9.98 5.86
C GLN A 132 8.52 -9.86 6.78
N LYS A 133 8.53 -10.51 7.96
CA LYS A 133 7.39 -10.48 8.90
C LYS A 133 7.07 -9.06 9.39
N VAL A 134 8.10 -8.25 9.62
CA VAL A 134 7.94 -6.86 10.06
C VAL A 134 7.34 -6.04 8.93
N VAL A 135 7.94 -6.14 7.74
CA VAL A 135 7.54 -5.38 6.55
C VAL A 135 6.08 -5.62 6.18
N LYS A 136 5.62 -6.88 6.20
CA LYS A 136 4.21 -7.22 5.95
C LYS A 136 3.25 -6.47 6.89
N ASN A 137 3.57 -6.41 8.18
CA ASN A 137 2.75 -5.66 9.14
C ASN A 137 2.82 -4.15 8.91
N PHE A 138 4.00 -3.61 8.59
CA PHE A 138 4.14 -2.18 8.29
C PHE A 138 3.36 -1.74 7.05
N ILE A 139 3.27 -2.56 6.01
CA ILE A 139 2.46 -2.25 4.82
C ILE A 139 0.99 -2.09 5.21
N VAL A 140 0.46 -2.98 6.06
CA VAL A 140 -0.92 -2.87 6.57
C VAL A 140 -1.12 -1.57 7.35
N LEU A 141 -0.17 -1.22 8.23
CA LEU A 141 -0.24 0.03 9.00
C LEU A 141 -0.16 1.28 8.12
N LEU A 142 0.69 1.26 7.08
CA LEU A 142 0.81 2.39 6.14
C LEU A 142 -0.42 2.54 5.25
N LYS A 143 -1.09 1.45 4.88
CA LYS A 143 -2.38 1.51 4.19
C LYS A 143 -3.46 2.14 5.08
N SER A 144 -3.50 1.77 6.35
CA SER A 144 -4.37 2.43 7.34
C SER A 144 -4.01 3.91 7.51
N LEU A 145 -2.71 4.25 7.52
CA LEU A 145 -2.26 5.64 7.61
C LEU A 145 -2.68 6.45 6.37
N ALA A 146 -2.58 5.86 5.18
CA ALA A 146 -3.02 6.48 3.93
C ALA A 146 -4.52 6.80 3.96
N SER A 147 -5.34 5.87 4.46
CA SER A 147 -6.77 6.09 4.67
C SER A 147 -7.04 7.22 5.67
N ASN A 148 -6.28 7.28 6.77
CA ASN A 148 -6.41 8.35 7.77
C ASN A 148 -5.91 9.71 7.28
N SER A 149 -4.99 9.74 6.31
CA SER A 149 -4.41 10.96 5.75
C SER A 149 -5.08 11.43 4.45
N ALA A 150 -6.23 10.88 4.08
CA ALA A 150 -6.91 11.23 2.83
C ALA A 150 -7.26 12.72 2.72
N ASP A 151 -7.56 13.36 3.85
CA ASP A 151 -7.88 14.80 3.93
C ASP A 151 -6.63 15.70 3.94
N ILE A 152 -5.42 15.12 4.00
CA ILE A 152 -4.15 15.83 4.14
C ILE A 152 -3.46 15.90 2.78
N GLU A 153 -3.11 17.10 2.35
CA GLU A 153 -2.36 17.31 1.12
C GLU A 153 -0.87 16.92 1.30
N ASN A 154 -0.34 16.09 0.40
CA ASN A 154 1.07 15.67 0.41
C ASN A 154 1.60 15.21 1.79
N PRO A 155 1.01 14.16 2.40
CA PRO A 155 1.42 13.69 3.72
C PRO A 155 2.81 13.06 3.69
N ILE A 156 3.66 13.46 4.63
CA ILE A 156 5.00 12.91 4.86
C ILE A 156 5.05 12.26 6.24
N ILE A 157 5.68 11.10 6.32
CA ILE A 157 5.92 10.40 7.59
C ILE A 157 7.00 11.15 8.36
N VAL A 158 6.63 11.82 9.45
CA VAL A 158 7.56 12.58 10.29
C VAL A 158 8.14 11.72 11.39
N GLU A 159 7.28 10.94 12.05
CA GLU A 159 7.69 10.10 13.18
C GLU A 159 7.21 8.68 12.95
N ALA A 160 8.11 7.73 13.16
CA ALA A 160 7.78 6.32 13.25
C ALA A 160 8.56 5.74 14.43
N VAL A 161 7.85 5.24 15.43
CA VAL A 161 8.43 4.75 16.68
C VAL A 161 7.97 3.33 16.92
N ALA A 162 8.90 2.45 17.28
CA ALA A 162 8.63 1.06 17.65
C ALA A 162 9.15 0.80 19.06
N ASN A 163 8.23 0.66 20.00
CA ASN A 163 8.51 0.40 21.41
C ASN A 163 8.32 -1.09 21.73
N MET A 164 9.02 -1.56 22.77
CA MET A 164 8.82 -2.92 23.29
C MET A 164 7.43 -3.01 23.93
N GLY A 165 6.69 -4.07 23.58
CA GLY A 165 5.40 -4.36 24.21
C GLY A 165 5.47 -5.44 25.26
N SER A 166 4.30 -5.86 25.75
CA SER A 166 4.18 -6.92 26.74
C SER A 166 4.75 -8.24 26.19
N ARG A 167 5.75 -8.85 26.83
CA ARG A 167 6.41 -10.06 26.30
C ARG A 167 6.02 -11.28 27.13
N PRO A 168 4.86 -11.91 26.87
CA PRO A 168 4.44 -13.07 27.63
C PRO A 168 5.41 -14.22 27.42
N TYR A 169 5.57 -15.00 28.49
CA TYR A 169 6.35 -16.22 28.46
C TYR A 169 5.63 -17.30 27.64
N GLY A 170 6.43 -18.12 26.97
CA GLY A 170 6.00 -19.35 26.32
C GLY A 170 5.94 -20.51 27.31
N ARG A 171 5.91 -21.73 26.76
CA ARG A 171 5.83 -22.98 27.53
C ARG A 171 6.91 -23.02 28.62
N PHE A 172 6.48 -23.26 29.87
CA PHE A 172 7.34 -23.35 31.06
C PHE A 172 8.33 -22.19 31.24
N GLY A 173 8.02 -20.98 30.78
CA GLY A 173 8.92 -19.83 30.94
C GLY A 173 10.16 -19.83 30.05
N ARG A 174 10.36 -20.84 29.18
CA ARG A 174 11.62 -21.06 28.45
C ARG A 174 11.96 -19.95 27.45
N PHE A 175 10.96 -19.30 26.85
CA PHE A 175 11.19 -18.21 25.90
C PHE A 175 10.17 -17.10 26.05
N ARG A 176 10.58 -15.85 25.83
CA ARG A 176 9.69 -14.68 25.82
C ARG A 176 9.25 -14.36 24.39
N LYS A 177 7.94 -14.38 24.15
CA LYS A 177 7.37 -13.97 22.85
C LYS A 177 7.74 -12.50 22.57
N LYS A 178 7.89 -12.17 21.29
CA LYS A 178 8.18 -10.79 20.86
C LYS A 178 6.87 -10.07 20.62
N ARG A 179 6.73 -8.89 21.22
CA ARG A 179 5.60 -7.97 21.01
C ARG A 179 6.14 -6.55 20.91
N THR A 180 5.54 -5.74 20.04
CA THR A 180 5.91 -4.34 19.81
C THR A 180 4.69 -3.46 19.73
N HIS A 181 4.79 -2.27 20.30
CA HIS A 181 3.87 -1.17 20.02
C HIS A 181 4.48 -0.29 18.93
N ILE A 182 3.69 0.09 17.93
CA ILE A 182 4.12 0.96 16.84
C ILE A 182 3.24 2.20 16.82
N VAL A 183 3.87 3.36 16.65
CA VAL A 183 3.21 4.63 16.39
C VAL A 183 3.81 5.22 15.12
N ILE A 184 2.95 5.59 14.16
CA ILE A 184 3.34 6.27 12.93
C ILE A 184 2.53 7.55 12.83
N LYS A 185 3.22 8.67 12.57
CA LYS A 185 2.64 10.00 12.43
C LYS A 185 3.01 10.58 11.08
N ALA A 186 1.99 11.00 10.34
CA ALA A 186 2.14 11.75 9.11
C ALA A 186 1.60 13.18 9.28
N VAL A 187 2.31 14.13 8.68
CA VAL A 187 1.98 15.56 8.70
C VAL A 187 2.10 16.10 7.28
N GLU A 188 1.36 17.16 6.99
CA GLU A 188 1.45 17.90 5.75
C GLU A 188 2.88 18.46 5.52
N LYS A 189 3.41 18.31 4.30
CA LYS A 189 4.76 18.77 3.94
C LYS A 189 4.99 20.26 4.22
N ASN A 190 3.98 21.09 3.98
CA ASN A 190 4.06 22.54 4.16
C ASN A 190 4.39 22.95 5.60
N LYS A 191 3.89 22.20 6.59
CA LYS A 191 4.16 22.46 8.01
C LYS A 191 5.59 22.13 8.42
N ILE A 192 6.20 21.12 7.79
CA ILE A 192 7.60 20.75 8.03
C ILE A 192 8.52 21.89 7.58
N ASN A 193 8.27 22.46 6.39
CA ASN A 193 9.04 23.57 5.86
C ASN A 193 8.92 24.83 6.73
N LYS A 194 7.72 25.15 7.24
CA LYS A 194 7.51 26.27 8.17
C LYS A 194 8.32 26.09 9.46
N LYS A 195 8.27 24.91 10.08
CA LYS A 195 9.03 24.60 11.30
C LYS A 195 10.55 24.73 11.11
N ASN A 196 11.05 24.28 9.95
CA ASN A 196 12.49 24.37 9.65
C ASN A 196 12.94 25.82 9.41
N LYS A 197 12.07 26.68 8.85
CA LYS A 197 12.35 28.12 8.69
C LYS A 197 12.41 28.85 10.03
N THR A 198 11.51 28.55 10.97
CA THR A 198 11.50 29.19 12.31
C THR A 198 12.61 28.74 13.25
N LYS A 199 13.33 27.66 12.92
CA LYS A 199 14.47 27.14 13.72
C LYS A 199 15.83 27.65 13.23
N LYS A 200 15.86 28.29 12.06
CA LYS A 200 17.02 28.99 11.52
C LYS A 200 16.92 30.45 11.90
#